data_AF-A0A2S9FMI6-F1
#
_entry.id   AF-A0A2S9FMI6-F1
#
_cell.length_a   1.000
_cell.length_b   1.000
_cell.length_c   1.000
_cell.angle_alpha   90.00
_cell.angle_beta   90.00
_cell.angle_gamma   90.00
#
_symmetry.space_group_name_H-M   'P 1'
#
loop_
_entity.id
_entity.type
_entity.pdbx_description
1 polymer ?
#
loop_
_entity_poly.entity_id
_entity_poly.type
_entity_poly.pdbx_seq_one_letter_code
_entity_poly.pdbx_strand_id
1 'polypeptide(L)'
;AGQTPHGAVLGPGAGDNASAALGLSAGAGDCVVSLGTSGVVSAVGDVAPHDAEGIVAGFADATGRQLPLVCTLNGAPVLAAVAAMLRVDFDELDRLALSAPAGADGLTLVPYFEGERSPNLPDATGALHGVTVRNLNSAN
;
A
#
# COMPACT_ATOMS: atom_id res chain seq x y z
N ALA A 1 9.24 -19.09 -28.38
CA ALA A 1 8.10 -18.18 -28.16
C ALA A 1 6.96 -18.59 -29.07
N GLY A 2 5.71 -18.48 -28.60
CA GLY A 2 4.55 -18.68 -29.47
C GLY A 2 4.39 -17.52 -30.46
N GLN A 3 3.66 -17.75 -31.56
CA GLN A 3 3.30 -16.73 -32.55
C GLN A 3 1.80 -16.77 -32.85
N THR A 4 1.21 -15.61 -33.14
CA THR A 4 -0.18 -15.54 -33.63
C THR A 4 -0.27 -15.95 -35.11
N PRO A 5 -1.46 -16.26 -35.65
CA PRO A 5 -1.63 -16.57 -37.08
C PRO A 5 -1.15 -15.48 -38.05
N HIS A 6 -1.03 -14.24 -37.58
CA HIS A 6 -0.52 -13.10 -38.35
C HIS A 6 0.97 -12.81 -38.08
N GLY A 7 1.68 -13.71 -37.40
CA GLY A 7 3.13 -13.63 -37.19
C GLY A 7 3.59 -12.79 -36.01
N ALA A 8 2.69 -12.30 -35.14
CA ALA A 8 3.09 -11.54 -33.96
C ALA A 8 3.69 -12.47 -32.88
N VAL A 9 4.84 -12.09 -32.32
CA VAL A 9 5.50 -12.86 -31.25
C VAL A 9 4.80 -12.64 -29.91
N LEU A 10 4.53 -13.73 -29.19
CA LEU A 10 3.99 -13.68 -27.84
C LEU A 10 5.13 -13.58 -26.81
N GLY A 11 5.10 -12.54 -25.99
CA GLY A 11 6.01 -12.38 -24.85
C GLY A 11 5.74 -13.39 -23.73
N PRO A 12 6.65 -13.51 -22.75
CA PRO A 12 6.50 -14.45 -21.63
C PRO A 12 5.33 -14.09 -20.70
N GLY A 13 4.91 -12.81 -20.72
CA GLY A 13 3.99 -12.26 -19.72
C GLY A 13 4.68 -12.05 -18.37
N ALA A 14 3.96 -11.43 -17.45
CA ALA A 14 4.38 -11.24 -16.06
C ALA A 14 3.14 -11.11 -15.17
N GLY A 15 3.32 -11.27 -13.86
CA GLY A 15 2.29 -10.88 -12.87
C GLY A 15 2.00 -9.39 -12.95
N ASP A 16 0.88 -8.95 -12.38
CA ASP A 16 0.45 -7.55 -12.41
C ASP A 16 1.47 -6.59 -11.78
N ASN A 17 2.02 -6.89 -10.61
CA ASN A 17 3.01 -6.04 -9.94
C ASN A 17 4.34 -5.99 -10.71
N ALA A 18 4.80 -7.12 -11.25
CA ALA A 18 6.00 -7.16 -12.08
C ALA A 18 5.80 -6.41 -13.41
N SER A 19 4.60 -6.51 -14.00
CA SER A 19 4.23 -5.77 -15.21
C SER A 19 4.11 -4.28 -14.95
N ALA A 20 3.58 -3.87 -13.78
CA ALA A 20 3.49 -2.48 -13.37
C ALA A 20 4.89 -1.88 -13.15
N ALA A 21 5.77 -2.58 -12.44
CA ALA A 21 7.16 -2.16 -12.26
C ALA A 21 7.89 -1.98 -13.61
N LEU A 22 7.72 -2.93 -14.53
CA LEU A 22 8.25 -2.84 -15.88
C LEU A 22 7.68 -1.64 -16.65
N GLY A 23 6.35 -1.45 -16.61
CA GLY A 23 5.67 -0.35 -17.29
C GLY A 23 6.08 1.04 -16.78
N LEU A 24 6.40 1.14 -15.49
CA LEU A 24 6.95 2.34 -14.86
C LEU A 24 8.44 2.54 -15.11
N SER A 25 9.12 1.59 -15.77
CA SER A 25 10.58 1.55 -15.91
C SER A 25 11.32 1.59 -14.56
N ALA A 26 10.73 1.00 -13.51
CA ALA A 26 11.33 0.94 -12.18
C ALA A 26 12.63 0.13 -12.22
N GLY A 27 13.71 0.73 -11.73
CA GLY A 27 15.05 0.15 -11.64
C GLY A 27 15.41 -0.27 -10.22
N ALA A 28 16.56 -0.94 -10.08
CA ALA A 28 17.07 -1.32 -8.76
C ALA A 28 17.17 -0.10 -7.84
N GLY A 29 16.58 -0.20 -6.65
CA GLY A 29 16.47 0.89 -5.67
C GLY A 29 15.15 1.67 -5.73
N ASP A 30 14.37 1.54 -6.80
CA ASP A 30 13.05 2.17 -6.90
C ASP A 30 12.00 1.41 -6.07
N CYS A 31 11.05 2.17 -5.54
CA CYS A 31 9.89 1.68 -4.83
C CYS A 31 8.61 2.17 -5.52
N VAL A 32 7.67 1.26 -5.75
CA VAL A 32 6.34 1.55 -6.27
C VAL A 32 5.34 1.37 -5.14
N VAL A 33 4.58 2.43 -4.86
CA VAL A 33 3.48 2.41 -3.90
C VAL A 33 2.18 2.55 -4.67
N SER A 34 1.37 1.49 -4.63
CA SER A 34 0.02 1.47 -5.20
C SER A 34 -0.99 1.60 -4.07
N LEU A 35 -1.81 2.64 -4.11
CA LEU A 35 -2.86 2.90 -3.13
C LEU A 35 -4.23 2.75 -3.80
N GLY A 36 -4.81 1.55 -3.70
CA GLY A 36 -6.17 1.25 -4.15
C GLY A 36 -7.04 0.83 -2.98
N THR A 37 -8.01 -0.06 -3.24
CA THR A 37 -8.81 -0.70 -2.18
C THR A 37 -7.90 -1.36 -1.13
N SER A 38 -6.83 -2.01 -1.61
CA SER A 38 -5.69 -2.45 -0.82
C SER A 38 -4.45 -1.62 -1.16
N GLY A 39 -3.45 -1.64 -0.29
CA GLY A 39 -2.13 -1.06 -0.56
C GLY A 39 -1.15 -2.13 -1.05
N VAL A 40 -0.26 -1.75 -1.95
CA VAL A 40 0.92 -2.55 -2.31
C VAL A 40 2.15 -1.66 -2.29
N VAL A 41 3.20 -2.13 -1.64
CA VAL A 41 4.53 -1.55 -1.70
C VAL A 41 5.44 -2.60 -2.30
N SER A 42 5.98 -2.34 -3.49
CA SER A 42 7.01 -3.20 -4.09
C SER A 42 8.28 -2.41 -4.33
N ALA A 43 9.43 -3.07 -4.22
CA ALA A 43 10.71 -2.49 -4.58
C ALA A 43 11.42 -3.40 -5.60
N VAL A 44 12.29 -2.82 -6.42
CA VAL A 44 13.12 -3.60 -7.34
C VAL A 44 14.51 -3.73 -6.73
N GLY A 45 15.01 -4.96 -6.62
CA GLY A 45 16.32 -5.25 -6.01
C GLY A 45 17.06 -6.35 -6.75
N ASP A 46 18.37 -6.41 -6.55
CA ASP A 46 19.21 -7.44 -7.18
C ASP A 46 19.27 -8.74 -6.36
N VAL A 47 18.83 -8.70 -5.10
CA VAL A 47 18.83 -9.84 -4.17
C VAL A 47 17.44 -10.10 -3.62
N ALA A 48 17.13 -11.38 -3.40
CA ALA A 48 15.83 -11.77 -2.88
C ALA A 48 15.68 -11.29 -1.43
N PRO A 49 14.47 -10.93 -0.98
CA PRO A 49 14.27 -10.56 0.42
C PRO A 49 14.57 -11.75 1.33
N HIS A 50 15.28 -11.47 2.43
CA HIS A 50 15.53 -12.42 3.50
C HIS A 50 14.71 -12.01 4.73
N ASP A 51 13.41 -12.27 4.66
CA ASP A 51 12.48 -11.97 5.74
C ASP A 51 12.04 -13.25 6.45
N ALA A 52 12.56 -13.46 7.66
CA ALA A 52 12.24 -14.63 8.48
C ALA A 52 10.81 -14.60 9.04
N GLU A 53 10.19 -13.43 9.12
CA GLU A 53 8.82 -13.25 9.61
C GLU A 53 7.77 -13.49 8.52
N GLY A 54 8.19 -13.52 7.25
CA GLY A 54 7.33 -13.79 6.10
C GLY A 54 6.35 -12.65 5.77
N ILE A 55 6.66 -11.43 6.19
CA ILE A 55 5.89 -10.21 5.90
C ILE A 55 6.10 -9.78 4.44
N VAL A 56 7.33 -9.90 3.94
CA VAL A 56 7.74 -9.52 2.58
C VAL A 56 7.70 -10.74 1.66
N ALA A 57 6.86 -10.67 0.63
CA ALA A 57 6.84 -11.67 -0.43
C ALA A 57 8.09 -11.52 -1.33
N GLY A 58 8.79 -12.64 -1.58
CA GLY A 58 9.96 -12.69 -2.46
C GLY A 58 9.59 -13.07 -3.88
N PHE A 59 9.14 -12.10 -4.69
CA PHE A 59 8.90 -12.32 -6.11
C PHE A 59 10.11 -11.97 -6.99
N ALA A 60 10.09 -12.44 -8.23
CA ALA A 60 10.95 -11.96 -9.29
C ALA A 60 10.24 -10.83 -10.06
N ASP A 61 11.01 -9.89 -10.62
CA ASP A 61 10.45 -8.88 -11.53
C ASP A 61 10.40 -9.41 -12.99
N ALA A 62 9.97 -8.57 -13.93
CA ALA A 62 9.89 -8.93 -15.34
C ALA A 62 11.21 -8.73 -16.12
N THR A 63 12.31 -8.37 -15.45
CA THR A 63 13.62 -8.07 -16.06
C THR A 63 14.72 -9.05 -15.64
N GLY A 64 14.42 -9.98 -14.73
CA GLY A 64 15.36 -10.96 -14.19
C GLY A 64 15.94 -10.57 -12.82
N ARG A 65 15.45 -9.48 -12.22
CA ARG A 65 15.73 -9.03 -10.85
C ARG A 65 14.67 -9.56 -9.87
N GLN A 66 14.72 -9.06 -8.66
CA GLN A 66 13.82 -9.39 -7.55
C GLN A 66 12.83 -8.24 -7.33
N LEU A 67 11.64 -8.61 -6.86
CA LEU A 67 10.53 -7.72 -6.57
C LEU A 67 9.97 -8.00 -5.17
N PRO A 68 10.73 -7.71 -4.09
CA PRO A 68 10.18 -7.73 -2.74
C PRO A 68 8.91 -6.89 -2.64
N LEU A 69 7.88 -7.46 -2.03
CA LEU A 69 6.54 -6.88 -2.06
C LEU A 69 5.80 -7.08 -0.74
N VAL A 70 5.13 -6.03 -0.28
CA VAL A 70 4.27 -6.02 0.90
C VAL A 70 2.87 -5.57 0.48
N CYS A 71 1.84 -6.26 0.96
CA CYS A 71 0.45 -5.91 0.72
C CYS A 71 -0.24 -5.52 2.02
N THR A 72 -0.95 -4.40 2.02
CA THR A 72 -1.84 -4.01 3.11
C THR A 72 -3.29 -4.15 2.69
N LEU A 73 -4.15 -4.66 3.56
CA LEU A 73 -5.59 -4.69 3.35
C LEU A 73 -6.17 -3.27 3.43
N ASN A 74 -5.61 -2.44 4.31
CA ASN A 74 -6.17 -1.16 4.68
C ASN A 74 -5.57 -0.02 3.84
N GLY A 75 -6.07 0.15 2.62
CA GLY A 75 -5.70 1.21 1.68
C GLY A 75 -6.66 2.42 1.71
N ALA A 76 -7.09 2.86 0.53
CA ALA A 76 -8.03 3.97 0.36
C ALA A 76 -9.37 3.84 1.14
N PRO A 77 -9.94 2.64 1.38
CA PRO A 77 -11.18 2.50 2.15
C PRO A 77 -11.07 3.04 3.59
N VAL A 78 -9.87 3.08 4.18
CA VAL A 78 -9.64 3.72 5.48
C VAL A 78 -10.03 5.19 5.43
N LEU A 79 -9.58 5.91 4.39
CA LEU A 79 -9.90 7.33 4.21
C LEU A 79 -11.41 7.53 4.02
N ALA A 80 -12.06 6.65 3.26
CA ALA A 80 -13.51 6.69 3.06
C ALA A 80 -14.29 6.47 4.37
N ALA A 81 -13.84 5.51 5.20
CA ALA A 81 -14.44 5.25 6.50
C ALA A 81 -14.28 6.44 7.46
N VAL A 82 -13.11 7.07 7.48
CA VAL A 82 -12.85 8.27 8.30
C VAL A 82 -13.67 9.47 7.82
N ALA A 83 -13.74 9.72 6.50
CA ALA A 83 -14.59 10.77 5.93
C ALA A 83 -16.06 10.58 6.33
N ALA A 84 -16.57 9.36 6.22
CA ALA A 84 -17.94 9.01 6.60
C ALA A 84 -18.19 9.20 8.10
N MET A 85 -17.24 8.81 8.97
CA MET A 85 -17.30 9.01 10.41
C MET A 85 -17.40 10.50 10.77
N LEU A 86 -16.59 11.33 10.12
CA LEU A 86 -16.58 12.79 10.30
C LEU A 86 -17.74 13.51 9.58
N ARG A 87 -18.46 12.80 8.71
CA ARG A 87 -19.55 13.31 7.86
C ARG A 87 -19.10 14.42 6.92
N VAL A 88 -17.94 14.21 6.31
CA VAL A 88 -17.32 15.11 5.33
C VAL A 88 -17.10 14.38 4.00
N ASP A 89 -16.92 15.14 2.92
CA ASP A 89 -16.40 14.58 1.68
C ASP A 89 -14.86 14.53 1.70
N PHE A 90 -14.25 14.05 0.61
CA PHE A 90 -12.80 13.92 0.53
C PHE A 90 -12.06 15.25 0.46
N ASP A 91 -12.66 16.27 -0.17
CA ASP A 91 -12.04 17.59 -0.27
C ASP A 91 -11.97 18.25 1.13
N GLU A 92 -13.03 18.12 1.92
CA GLU A 92 -13.05 18.61 3.28
C GLU A 92 -12.18 17.75 4.23
N LEU A 93 -12.10 16.43 4.03
CA LEU A 93 -11.15 15.58 4.77
C LEU A 93 -9.70 16.03 4.52
N ASP A 94 -9.32 16.30 3.27
CA ASP A 94 -7.99 16.81 2.92
C ASP A 94 -7.72 18.16 3.59
N ARG A 95 -8.68 19.09 3.51
CA ARG A 95 -8.58 20.41 4.15
C ARG A 95 -8.40 20.29 5.67
N LEU A 96 -9.13 19.38 6.32
CA LEU A 96 -9.01 19.12 7.76
C LEU A 96 -7.62 18.57 8.11
N ALA A 97 -7.17 17.52 7.41
CA ALA A 97 -5.87 16.90 7.63
C ALA A 97 -4.71 17.87 7.42
N LEU A 98 -4.78 18.74 6.40
CA LEU A 98 -3.77 19.77 6.13
C LEU A 98 -3.75 20.90 7.16
N SER A 99 -4.84 21.08 7.93
CA SER A 99 -4.91 22.08 8.99
C SER A 99 -4.31 21.59 10.32
N ALA A 100 -4.15 20.28 10.49
CA ALA A 100 -3.52 19.69 11.65
C ALA A 100 -1.99 19.84 11.61
N PRO A 101 -1.32 19.97 12.77
CA PRO A 101 0.13 19.88 12.83
C PRO A 101 0.59 18.46 12.46
N ALA A 102 1.76 18.33 11.83
CA ALA A 102 2.36 17.03 11.56
C ALA A 102 2.44 16.19 12.85
N GLY A 103 1.91 14.97 12.79
CA GLY A 103 1.80 14.08 13.95
C GLY A 103 0.51 14.24 14.77
N ALA A 104 -0.47 15.03 14.31
CA ALA A 104 -1.82 15.14 14.87
C ALA A 104 -1.86 15.36 16.40
N ASP A 105 -0.92 16.17 16.91
CA ASP A 105 -0.72 16.41 18.35
C ASP A 105 -0.59 15.12 19.19
N GLY A 106 0.00 14.07 18.62
CA GLY A 106 0.23 12.77 19.26
C GLY A 106 -0.92 11.77 19.12
N LEU A 107 -1.94 12.08 18.32
CA LEU A 107 -3.01 11.14 17.98
C LEU A 107 -2.52 10.15 16.92
N THR A 108 -2.73 8.85 17.16
CA THR A 108 -2.30 7.79 16.22
C THR A 108 -3.46 6.87 15.90
N LEU A 109 -3.78 6.75 14.60
CA LEU A 109 -4.69 5.73 14.08
C LEU A 109 -3.91 4.50 13.63
N VAL A 110 -4.25 3.32 14.17
CA VAL A 110 -3.86 2.02 13.64
C VAL A 110 -5.03 1.49 12.80
N PRO A 111 -4.95 1.54 11.46
CA PRO A 111 -6.13 1.43 10.61
C PRO A 111 -6.48 -0.01 10.23
N TYR A 112 -6.27 -1.00 11.10
CA TYR A 112 -6.58 -2.41 10.83
C TYR A 112 -8.09 -2.69 10.91
N PHE A 113 -8.88 -1.97 10.11
CA PHE A 113 -10.35 -1.95 10.21
C PHE A 113 -10.97 -3.30 9.85
N GLU A 114 -10.31 -4.08 9.00
CA GLU A 114 -10.73 -5.43 8.59
C GLU A 114 -9.61 -6.47 8.80
N GLY A 115 -8.83 -6.32 9.88
CA GLY A 115 -7.58 -7.08 10.07
C GLY A 115 -6.45 -6.56 9.19
N GLU A 116 -5.34 -7.29 9.10
CA GLU A 116 -4.20 -6.93 8.25
C GLU A 116 -3.45 -8.17 7.74
N ARG A 117 -2.84 -8.05 6.55
CA ARG A 117 -2.00 -9.07 5.92
C ARG A 117 -0.52 -8.90 6.27
N SER A 118 -0.03 -7.66 6.26
CA SER A 118 1.36 -7.33 6.55
C SER A 118 1.41 -6.16 7.54
N PRO A 119 1.59 -6.42 8.85
CA PRO A 119 1.85 -7.73 9.48
C PRO A 119 0.64 -8.67 9.46
N ASN A 120 0.88 -9.98 9.58
CA ASN A 120 -0.15 -11.02 9.53
C ASN A 120 -1.01 -11.02 10.80
N LEU A 121 -2.03 -10.17 10.81
CA LEU A 121 -2.94 -9.93 11.93
C LEU A 121 -4.40 -9.99 11.42
N PRO A 122 -4.89 -11.17 11.00
CA PRO A 122 -6.19 -11.30 10.34
C PRO A 122 -7.37 -10.91 11.24
N ASP A 123 -7.20 -11.04 12.55
CA ASP A 123 -8.25 -10.77 13.54
C ASP A 123 -8.08 -9.41 14.23
N ALA A 124 -7.15 -8.56 13.76
CA ALA A 124 -6.96 -7.23 14.33
C ALA A 124 -8.14 -6.31 14.02
N THR A 125 -8.32 -5.31 14.88
CA THR A 125 -9.29 -4.23 14.70
C THR A 125 -8.61 -2.88 14.81
N GLY A 126 -9.24 -1.85 14.24
CA GLY A 126 -8.74 -0.49 14.29
C GLY A 126 -8.61 0.05 15.71
N ALA A 127 -7.59 0.88 15.95
CA ALA A 127 -7.38 1.52 17.25
C ALA A 127 -6.96 2.98 17.10
N LEU A 128 -7.41 3.82 18.03
CA LEU A 128 -7.00 5.21 18.17
C LEU A 128 -6.26 5.38 19.49
N HIS A 129 -4.98 5.76 19.42
CA HIS A 129 -4.10 5.91 20.56
C HIS A 129 -3.71 7.37 20.80
N GLY A 130 -3.35 7.70 22.04
CA GLY A 130 -2.88 9.05 22.39
C GLY A 130 -3.99 10.10 22.51
N VAL A 131 -5.25 9.67 22.66
CA VAL A 131 -6.40 10.57 22.77
C VAL A 131 -6.29 11.44 24.02
N THR A 132 -6.45 12.75 23.83
CA THR A 132 -6.55 13.76 24.87
C THR A 132 -7.68 14.74 24.52
N VAL A 133 -8.13 15.53 25.50
CA VAL A 133 -9.11 16.59 25.26
C VAL A 133 -8.60 17.63 24.25
N ARG A 134 -7.28 17.81 24.14
CA ARG A 134 -6.67 18.77 23.22
C ARG A 134 -6.70 18.30 21.77
N ASN A 135 -6.38 17.03 21.54
CA ASN A 135 -6.15 16.51 20.19
C ASN A 135 -7.36 15.77 19.59
N LEU A 136 -8.38 15.43 20.37
CA LEU A 136 -9.60 14.79 19.85
C LEU A 136 -10.52 15.83 19.18
N ASN A 137 -10.21 16.19 17.94
CA ASN A 137 -10.98 17.11 17.11
C ASN A 137 -10.94 16.63 15.65
N SER A 138 -11.74 17.19 14.75
CA SER A 138 -11.89 16.69 13.38
C SER A 138 -10.68 16.90 12.47
N ALA A 139 -9.73 17.76 12.85
CA ALA A 139 -8.52 17.98 12.07
C ALA A 139 -7.46 16.89 12.32
N ASN A 140 -7.39 16.37 13.55
CA ASN A 140 -6.43 15.36 13.99
C ASN A 140 -7.00 13.94 13.84
#